data_AF-D5K9A9-F1
#
_entry.id   AF-D5K9A9-F1
#
_cell.length_a   1.000
_cell.length_b   1.000
_cell.length_c   1.000
_cell.angle_alpha   90.00
_cell.angle_beta   90.00
_cell.angle_gamma   90.00
#
_symmetry.space_group_name_H-M   'P 1'
#
loop_
_entity.id
_entity.type
_entity.pdbx_description
1 polymer ?
#
loop_
_entity_poly.entity_id
_entity_poly.type
_entity_poly.pdbx_seq_one_letter_code
_entity_poly.pdbx_strand_id
1 'polypeptide(L)'
;WFDKFDNWKTLVIACNAVIAWARRHACLCKIVAVHFDTDPKRKAELLENADICQRMPAEPARGQKDAMQSKWITFQICHAIERNASGFAQKEESLLWAYYKGSVIDKSFQRMEHKDAVELIDMERLKVSEH
;
A
#
# COMPACT_ATOMS: atom_id res chain seq x y z
N TRP A 1 -1.73 -23.90 25.80
CA TRP A 1 -0.47 -23.94 25.02
C TRP A 1 -0.75 -24.27 23.56
N PHE A 2 -1.59 -25.26 23.24
CA PHE A 2 -2.01 -25.58 21.86
C PHE A 2 -2.68 -24.40 21.14
N ASP A 3 -3.62 -23.70 21.76
CA ASP A 3 -4.32 -22.56 21.11
C ASP A 3 -3.36 -21.45 20.65
N LYS A 4 -2.29 -21.19 21.40
CA LYS A 4 -1.28 -20.19 21.02
C LYS A 4 -0.51 -20.64 19.77
N PHE A 5 -0.17 -21.92 19.70
CA PHE A 5 0.54 -22.50 18.57
C PHE A 5 -0.32 -22.49 17.30
N ASP A 6 -1.59 -22.86 17.42
CA ASP A 6 -2.53 -22.83 16.30
C ASP A 6 -2.72 -21.39 15.80
N ASN A 7 -2.89 -20.43 16.71
CA ASN A 7 -2.97 -19.01 16.35
C ASN A 7 -1.71 -18.49 15.66
N TRP A 8 -0.51 -18.85 16.11
CA TRP A 8 0.71 -18.39 15.41
C TRP A 8 0.85 -19.00 14.04
N LYS A 9 0.48 -20.28 13.87
CA LYS A 9 0.47 -20.92 12.55
C LYS A 9 -0.50 -20.24 11.59
N THR A 10 -1.71 -19.92 12.04
CA THR A 10 -2.71 -19.24 11.19
C THR A 10 -2.25 -17.84 10.83
N LEU A 11 -1.67 -17.08 11.77
CA LEU A 11 -1.10 -15.75 11.50
C LEU A 11 0.01 -15.80 10.44
N VAL A 12 0.92 -16.77 10.53
CA VAL A 12 1.98 -16.95 9.53
C VAL A 12 1.40 -17.24 8.14
N ILE A 13 0.37 -18.10 8.05
CA ILE A 13 -0.30 -18.40 6.78
C ILE A 13 -0.96 -17.14 6.22
N ALA A 14 -1.71 -16.40 7.04
CA ALA A 14 -2.39 -15.17 6.64
C ALA A 14 -1.41 -14.11 6.13
N CYS A 15 -0.36 -13.80 6.89
CA CYS A 15 0.66 -12.81 6.49
C CYS A 15 1.36 -13.21 5.18
N ASN A 16 1.75 -14.48 5.02
CA ASN A 16 2.39 -14.96 3.79
C ASN A 16 1.46 -14.83 2.58
N ALA A 17 0.16 -15.12 2.74
CA ALA A 17 -0.83 -14.96 1.69
C ALA A 17 -1.01 -13.49 1.28
N VAL A 18 -1.08 -12.56 2.25
CA VAL A 18 -1.19 -11.12 1.98
C VAL A 18 0.05 -10.59 1.25
N ILE A 19 1.25 -11.00 1.66
CA ILE A 19 2.50 -10.62 0.98
C ILE A 19 2.52 -11.14 -0.47
N ALA A 20 2.13 -12.39 -0.69
CA ALA A 20 2.04 -12.96 -2.02
C ALA A 20 0.99 -12.22 -2.89
N TRP A 21 -0.14 -11.87 -2.31
CA TRP A 21 -1.20 -11.11 -2.98
C TRP A 21 -0.75 -9.70 -3.38
N ALA A 22 -0.04 -8.98 -2.51
CA ALA A 22 0.53 -7.67 -2.81
C ALA A 22 1.57 -7.74 -3.94
N ARG A 23 2.49 -8.72 -3.87
CA ARG A 23 3.49 -8.96 -4.93
C ARG A 23 2.88 -9.37 -6.26
N ARG A 24 1.70 -10.02 -6.25
CA ARG A 24 0.96 -10.29 -7.48
C ARG A 24 0.43 -9.00 -8.13
N HIS A 25 0.02 -8.01 -7.33
CA HIS A 25 -0.32 -6.68 -7.85
C HIS A 25 0.90 -5.98 -8.46
N ALA A 26 2.07 -6.10 -7.83
CA ALA A 26 3.32 -5.62 -8.42
C ALA A 26 3.61 -6.26 -9.79
N CYS A 27 3.39 -7.57 -9.91
CA CYS A 27 3.54 -8.28 -11.19
C CYS A 27 2.58 -7.73 -12.25
N LEU A 28 1.30 -7.50 -11.90
CA LEU A 28 0.33 -6.92 -12.82
C LEU A 28 0.76 -5.52 -13.30
N CYS A 29 1.21 -4.64 -12.39
CA CYS A 29 1.72 -3.32 -12.77
C CYS A 29 2.90 -3.43 -13.76
N LYS A 30 3.83 -4.36 -13.55
CA LYS A 30 4.94 -4.62 -14.49
C LYS A 30 4.45 -5.12 -15.84
N ILE A 31 3.52 -6.07 -15.85
CA ILE A 31 2.94 -6.63 -17.07
C ILE A 31 2.27 -5.53 -17.90
N VAL A 32 1.45 -4.69 -17.27
CA VAL A 32 0.79 -3.56 -17.93
C VAL A 32 1.82 -2.57 -18.48
N ALA A 33 2.82 -2.21 -17.68
CA ALA A 33 3.88 -1.30 -18.11
C ALA A 33 4.65 -1.83 -19.32
N VAL A 34 5.02 -3.11 -19.36
CA VAL A 34 5.87 -3.67 -20.43
C VAL A 34 5.06 -3.97 -21.69
N HIS A 35 3.85 -4.51 -21.55
CA HIS A 35 3.15 -5.13 -22.68
C HIS A 35 1.95 -4.33 -23.20
N PHE A 36 1.39 -3.42 -22.41
CA PHE A 36 0.09 -2.80 -22.75
C PHE A 36 0.15 -1.28 -22.86
N ASP A 37 1.01 -0.63 -22.06
CA ASP A 37 1.11 0.82 -22.09
C ASP A 37 2.05 1.31 -23.21
N THR A 38 1.77 2.48 -23.77
CA THR A 38 2.61 3.12 -24.78
C THR A 38 3.21 4.43 -24.29
N ASP A 39 2.58 5.09 -23.30
CA ASP A 39 3.07 6.35 -22.74
C ASP A 39 4.27 6.09 -21.81
N PRO A 40 5.47 6.63 -22.11
CA PRO A 40 6.65 6.49 -21.27
C PRO A 40 6.45 7.02 -19.84
N LYS A 41 5.64 8.07 -19.66
CA LYS A 41 5.36 8.63 -18.33
C LYS A 41 4.56 7.64 -17.49
N ARG A 42 3.48 7.10 -18.07
CA ARG A 42 2.65 6.11 -17.39
C ARG A 42 3.41 4.81 -17.08
N LYS A 43 4.28 4.37 -17.99
CA LYS A 43 5.18 3.23 -17.73
C LYS A 43 6.05 3.42 -16.50
N ALA A 44 6.65 4.60 -16.35
CA ALA A 44 7.49 4.90 -15.19
C ALA A 44 6.68 4.85 -13.88
N GLU A 45 5.46 5.41 -13.86
CA GLU A 45 4.56 5.35 -12.71
C GLU A 45 4.15 3.91 -12.37
N LEU A 46 3.83 3.09 -13.36
CA LEU A 46 3.48 1.68 -13.15
C LEU A 46 4.64 0.87 -12.58
N LEU A 47 5.87 1.14 -13.04
CA LEU A 47 7.06 0.49 -12.49
C LEU A 47 7.36 0.96 -11.06
N GLU A 48 7.12 2.23 -10.73
CA GLU A 48 7.18 2.72 -9.35
C GLU A 48 6.16 2.02 -8.46
N ASN A 49 4.90 1.94 -8.89
CA ASN A 49 3.84 1.23 -8.16
C ASN A 49 4.18 -0.26 -7.98
N ALA A 50 4.81 -0.87 -8.99
CA ALA A 50 5.26 -2.25 -8.89
C ALA A 50 6.37 -2.42 -7.84
N ASP A 51 7.33 -1.51 -7.76
CA ASP A 51 8.35 -1.54 -6.70
C ASP A 51 7.71 -1.41 -5.31
N ILE A 52 6.78 -0.47 -5.15
CA ILE A 52 6.07 -0.26 -3.88
C ILE A 52 5.32 -1.53 -3.47
N CYS A 53 4.50 -2.11 -4.35
CA CYS A 53 3.75 -3.34 -4.07
C CYS A 53 4.64 -4.58 -3.90
N GLN A 54 5.89 -4.55 -4.39
CA GLN A 54 6.84 -5.64 -4.18
C GLN A 54 7.35 -5.66 -2.73
N ARG A 55 7.55 -4.46 -2.15
CA ARG A 55 8.05 -4.24 -0.79
C ARG A 55 6.92 -4.20 0.25
N MET A 56 5.81 -3.52 -0.05
CA MET A 56 4.69 -3.31 0.88
C MET A 56 3.63 -4.40 0.74
N PRO A 57 3.09 -4.95 1.84
CA PRO A 57 3.37 -4.62 3.24
C PRO A 57 4.43 -5.54 3.89
N ALA A 58 5.30 -6.19 3.10
CA ALA A 58 6.29 -7.15 3.59
C ALA A 58 7.45 -6.50 4.38
N GLU A 59 7.79 -5.27 4.03
CA GLU A 59 8.85 -4.47 4.65
C GLU A 59 8.25 -3.26 5.40
N PRO A 60 8.99 -2.65 6.33
CA PRO A 60 8.59 -1.37 6.93
C PRO A 60 8.49 -0.27 5.87
N ALA A 61 7.41 0.50 5.89
CA ALA A 61 7.26 1.68 5.03
C ALA A 61 8.35 2.72 5.32
N ARG A 62 8.90 3.34 4.27
CA ARG A 62 9.98 4.36 4.41
C ARG A 62 9.57 5.75 3.95
N GLY A 63 8.47 5.85 3.22
CA GLY A 63 7.94 7.11 2.70
C GLY A 63 6.42 7.07 2.55
N GLN A 64 5.88 8.20 2.09
CA GLN A 64 4.45 8.45 2.09
C GLN A 64 3.71 7.54 1.10
N LYS A 65 4.28 7.25 -0.08
CA LYS A 65 3.65 6.32 -1.03
C LYS A 65 3.66 4.89 -0.50
N ASP A 66 4.73 4.47 0.17
CA ASP A 66 4.81 3.17 0.85
C ASP A 66 3.71 3.02 1.92
N ALA A 67 3.54 4.06 2.75
CA ALA A 67 2.58 4.07 3.84
C ALA A 67 1.14 4.02 3.32
N MET A 68 0.82 4.82 2.30
CA MET A 68 -0.51 4.84 1.69
C MET A 68 -0.88 3.49 1.06
N GLN A 69 0.05 2.88 0.31
CA GLN A 69 -0.21 1.56 -0.28
C GLN A 69 -0.36 0.47 0.79
N SER A 70 0.47 0.49 1.85
CA SER A 70 0.37 -0.47 2.97
C SER A 70 -0.95 -0.33 3.72
N LYS A 71 -1.40 0.91 3.94
CA LYS A 71 -2.67 1.24 4.58
C LYS A 71 -3.84 0.75 3.76
N TRP A 72 -3.82 0.97 2.44
CA TRP A 72 -4.86 0.49 1.53
C TRP A 72 -4.94 -1.04 1.48
N ILE A 73 -3.78 -1.73 1.42
CA ILE A 73 -3.72 -3.19 1.48
C ILE A 73 -4.33 -3.71 2.79
N THR A 74 -3.94 -3.11 3.93
CA THR A 74 -4.47 -3.48 5.24
C THR A 74 -5.98 -3.26 5.31
N PHE A 75 -6.47 -2.12 4.80
CA PHE A 75 -7.90 -1.84 4.75
C PHE A 75 -8.66 -2.93 3.98
N GLN A 76 -8.22 -3.29 2.78
CA GLN A 76 -8.87 -4.32 1.97
C GLN A 76 -8.94 -5.67 2.67
N ILE A 77 -7.89 -6.06 3.40
CA ILE A 77 -7.90 -7.30 4.18
C ILE A 77 -8.91 -7.20 5.34
N CYS A 78 -8.79 -6.17 6.17
CA CYS A 78 -9.55 -6.08 7.41
C CYS A 78 -11.03 -5.72 7.23
N HIS A 79 -11.40 -5.08 6.12
CA HIS A 79 -12.77 -4.59 5.89
C HIS A 79 -13.55 -5.34 4.82
N ALA A 80 -12.89 -6.06 3.92
CA ALA A 80 -13.58 -6.71 2.81
C ALA A 80 -13.20 -8.19 2.63
N ILE A 81 -11.90 -8.52 2.60
CA ILE A 81 -11.43 -9.84 2.15
C ILE A 81 -11.47 -10.88 3.28
N GLU A 82 -10.90 -10.58 4.44
CA GLU A 82 -10.90 -11.53 5.56
C GLU A 82 -12.29 -11.61 6.20
N ARG A 83 -12.92 -10.44 6.36
CA ARG A 83 -14.27 -10.30 6.87
C ARG A 83 -14.85 -8.96 6.46
N ASN A 84 -16.14 -8.93 6.15
CA ASN A 84 -16.87 -7.69 5.94
C ASN A 84 -16.92 -6.86 7.23
N ALA A 85 -16.45 -5.61 7.18
CA ALA A 85 -16.59 -4.62 8.22
C ALA A 85 -16.82 -3.22 7.61
N SER A 86 -17.88 -2.54 8.06
CA SER A 86 -18.17 -1.18 7.62
C SER A 86 -17.19 -0.16 8.23
N GLY A 87 -17.09 1.01 7.59
CA GLY A 87 -16.33 2.15 8.07
C GLY A 87 -14.88 2.20 7.60
N PHE A 88 -14.19 3.29 7.98
CA PHE A 88 -12.80 3.56 7.63
C PHE A 88 -12.06 4.22 8.81
N ALA A 89 -12.21 3.61 9.99
CA ALA A 89 -11.78 4.20 11.25
C ALA A 89 -10.24 4.20 11.36
N GLN A 90 -9.67 5.40 11.47
CA GLN A 90 -8.23 5.61 11.69
C GLN A 90 -7.95 7.05 12.15
N LYS A 91 -6.79 7.27 12.78
CA LYS A 91 -6.27 8.62 13.06
C LYS A 91 -5.20 8.97 12.05
N GLU A 92 -5.65 9.22 10.82
CA GLU A 92 -4.82 9.28 9.61
C GLU A 92 -3.65 10.24 9.71
N GLU A 93 -3.88 11.46 10.21
CA GLU A 93 -2.83 12.47 10.41
C GLU A 93 -1.66 11.90 11.21
N SER A 94 -1.94 11.34 12.40
CA SER A 94 -0.90 10.78 13.26
C SER A 94 -0.29 9.50 12.72
N LEU A 95 -1.06 8.70 11.99
CA LEU A 95 -0.60 7.46 11.37
C LEU A 95 0.40 7.74 10.24
N LEU A 96 0.14 8.78 9.43
CA LEU A 96 0.94 9.09 8.26
C LEU A 96 2.05 10.12 8.51
N TRP A 97 1.99 10.86 9.63
CA TRP A 97 2.91 11.97 9.92
C TRP A 97 4.39 11.64 9.75
N ALA A 98 4.85 10.49 10.25
CA ALA A 98 6.26 10.10 10.16
C ALA A 98 6.72 9.95 8.69
N TYR A 99 5.85 9.40 7.84
CA TYR A 99 6.13 9.17 6.42
C TYR A 99 5.97 10.45 5.59
N TYR A 100 4.99 11.28 5.94
CA TYR A 100 4.80 12.61 5.35
C TYR A 100 6.02 13.48 5.64
N LYS A 101 6.47 13.54 6.90
CA LYS A 101 7.68 14.27 7.28
C LYS A 101 8.90 13.77 6.51
N GLY A 102 9.10 12.45 6.43
CA GLY A 102 10.22 11.86 5.69
C GLY A 102 10.22 12.21 4.19
N SER A 103 9.03 12.26 3.57
CA SER A 103 8.90 12.40 2.12
C SER A 103 8.80 13.86 1.65
N VAL A 104 8.08 14.69 2.40
CA VAL A 104 7.76 16.09 2.06
C VAL A 104 8.72 17.07 2.71
N ILE A 105 9.01 16.89 4.00
CA ILE A 105 9.81 17.85 4.80
C ILE A 105 11.30 17.53 4.68
N ASP A 106 11.68 16.32 5.10
CA ASP A 106 13.09 15.89 5.15
C ASP A 106 13.60 15.45 3.77
N LYS A 107 12.69 15.08 2.86
CA LYS A 107 12.98 14.58 1.50
C LYS A 107 14.00 13.43 1.49
N SER A 108 13.93 12.54 2.48
CA SER A 108 14.85 11.42 2.68
C SER A 108 14.56 10.22 1.78
N PHE A 109 13.27 9.92 1.54
CA PHE A 109 12.79 8.85 0.67
C PHE A 109 11.47 9.25 0.01
N GLN A 110 11.18 8.77 -1.22
CA GLN A 110 9.97 9.13 -1.97
C GLN A 110 9.68 10.65 -1.99
N ARG A 111 10.71 11.43 -2.35
CA ARG A 111 10.66 12.89 -2.34
C ARG A 111 9.41 13.41 -3.05
N MET A 112 8.69 14.29 -2.38
CA MET A 112 7.46 14.88 -2.88
C MET A 112 7.30 16.31 -2.37
N GLU A 113 6.55 17.11 -3.09
CA GLU A 113 6.05 18.38 -2.62
C GLU A 113 4.70 18.18 -1.90
N HIS A 114 4.28 19.17 -1.11
CA HIS A 114 3.01 19.11 -0.39
C HIS A 114 1.81 18.84 -1.32
N LYS A 115 1.81 19.44 -2.51
CA LYS A 115 0.76 19.22 -3.53
C LYS A 115 0.66 17.74 -3.98
N ASP A 116 1.78 17.03 -4.02
CA ASP A 116 1.79 15.62 -4.46
C ASP A 116 1.24 14.73 -3.33
N ALA A 117 1.47 15.12 -2.07
CA ALA A 117 0.83 14.48 -0.92
C ALA A 117 -0.69 14.72 -0.89
N VAL A 118 -1.15 15.92 -1.28
CA VAL A 118 -2.58 16.21 -1.45
C VAL A 118 -3.19 15.36 -2.57
N GLU A 119 -2.53 15.28 -3.73
CA GLU A 119 -2.97 14.42 -4.84
C GLU A 119 -3.08 12.95 -4.42
N LEU A 120 -2.16 12.47 -3.58
CA LEU A 120 -2.21 11.09 -3.07
C LEU A 120 -3.42 10.83 -2.16
N ILE A 121 -3.84 11.83 -1.36
CA ILE A 121 -5.07 11.76 -0.58
C ILE A 121 -6.30 11.84 -1.49
N ASP A 122 -6.28 12.65 -2.55
CA ASP A 122 -7.38 12.70 -3.51
C ASP A 122 -7.56 11.35 -4.21
N MET A 123 -6.46 10.70 -4.62
CA MET A 123 -6.50 9.34 -5.16
C MET A 123 -7.08 8.33 -4.16
N GLU A 124 -6.72 8.42 -2.89
CA GLU A 124 -7.28 7.56 -1.85
C GLU A 124 -8.80 7.73 -1.73
N ARG A 125 -9.28 8.97 -1.69
CA ARG A 125 -10.73 9.27 -1.63
C ARG A 125 -11.48 8.68 -2.81
N LEU A 126 -10.87 8.73 -4.01
CA LEU A 126 -11.41 8.06 -5.20
C LEU A 126 -11.43 6.54 -5.05
N LYS A 127 -10.35 5.94 -4.55
CA LYS A 127 -10.31 4.49 -4.28
C LYS A 127 -11.37 4.02 -3.28
N VAL A 128 -11.63 4.80 -2.22
CA VAL A 128 -12.69 4.52 -1.27
C VAL A 128 -14.07 4.67 -1.91
N SER A 129 -14.25 5.62 -2.83
CA SER A 129 -15.51 5.82 -3.56
C SER A 129 -15.82 4.70 -4.56
N GLU A 130 -14.81 3.96 -4.99
CA GLU A 130 -14.92 2.77 -5.86
C GLU A 130 -14.98 1.44 -5.08
N HIS A 131 -15.03 1.48 -3.75
CA HIS A 131 -14.91 0.27 -2.92
C HIS A 131 -16.14 -0.63 -2.97
#